data_AF-A0A9P4WXV3-F1
#
_entry.id   AF-A0A9P4WXV3-F1
#
_cell.length_a   1.000
_cell.length_b   1.000
_cell.length_c   1.000
_cell.angle_alpha   90.00
_cell.angle_beta   90.00
_cell.angle_gamma   90.00
#
_symmetry.space_group_name_H-M   'P 1'
#
loop_
_entity.id
_entity.type
_entity.pdbx_description
1 polymer ?
#
loop_
_entity_poly.entity_id
_entity_poly.type
_entity_poly.pdbx_seq_one_letter_code
_entity_poly.pdbx_strand_id
1 'polypeptide(L)'
;MGQRAWTVEEQKMWKAFYPSLFATGRNSFTGSARRTFEHIWAAEAFHFSMLNFNNVMTDREANSIVYNYWKRKVRERLTDPKKQRLMAPDEASYYFGTKRTPLEHDYYDVLNQDNVEIVDLNKHPIRAFTERGMRLEGEEDERDFDVIVCATGFDSFTGSLTNMGLKNKNGVDMKDKSKLSTMAENTLFPHTNSWWNTSNIPGKKAENQNYILGIPTYEKECREKLEKWQGFEIAA
;
A
#
# COMPACT_ATOMS: atom_id res chain seq x y z
N MET A 1 -1.79 -24.72 -4.04
CA MET A 1 -2.94 -24.27 -3.22
C MET A 1 -3.90 -23.52 -4.13
N GLY A 2 -4.96 -24.17 -4.60
CA GLY A 2 -5.98 -23.54 -5.44
C GLY A 2 -7.18 -23.19 -4.57
N GLN A 3 -7.51 -21.91 -4.44
CA GLN A 3 -8.83 -21.52 -3.93
C GLN A 3 -9.87 -22.08 -4.89
N ARG A 4 -10.85 -22.81 -4.34
CA ARG A 4 -11.95 -23.37 -5.13
C ARG A 4 -12.68 -22.24 -5.86
N ALA A 5 -13.11 -22.51 -7.10
CA ALA A 5 -13.98 -21.59 -7.82
C ALA A 5 -15.33 -21.50 -7.08
N TRP A 6 -15.78 -20.26 -6.86
CA TRP A 6 -17.08 -19.99 -6.25
C TRP A 6 -18.13 -19.94 -7.35
N THR A 7 -19.23 -20.66 -7.14
CA THR A 7 -20.39 -20.59 -8.03
C THR A 7 -21.02 -19.20 -8.02
N VAL A 8 -21.76 -18.87 -9.08
CA VAL A 8 -22.47 -17.59 -9.19
C VAL A 8 -23.50 -17.46 -8.06
N GLU A 9 -24.12 -18.58 -7.69
CA GLU A 9 -25.12 -18.68 -6.63
C GLU A 9 -24.50 -18.38 -5.26
N GLU A 10 -23.32 -18.95 -4.95
CA GLU A 10 -22.60 -18.64 -3.71
C GLU A 10 -22.24 -17.14 -3.66
N GLN A 11 -21.68 -16.60 -4.74
CA GLN A 11 -21.34 -15.17 -4.80
C GLN A 11 -22.58 -14.28 -4.60
N LYS A 12 -23.74 -14.67 -5.15
CA LYS A 12 -25.01 -13.95 -4.99
C LYS A 12 -25.57 -14.07 -3.57
N MET A 13 -25.44 -15.21 -2.91
CA MET A 13 -25.84 -15.38 -1.50
C MET A 13 -25.09 -14.40 -0.60
N TRP A 14 -23.78 -14.23 -0.81
CA TRP A 14 -22.98 -13.29 -0.02
C TRP A 14 -23.39 -11.84 -0.22
N LYS A 15 -23.90 -11.45 -1.40
CA LYS A 15 -24.40 -10.09 -1.64
C LYS A 15 -25.54 -9.70 -0.71
N ALA A 16 -26.37 -10.65 -0.27
CA ALA A 16 -27.43 -10.37 0.70
C ALA A 16 -26.88 -9.94 2.07
N PHE A 17 -25.67 -10.38 2.41
CA PHE A 17 -24.98 -9.99 3.64
C PHE A 17 -24.24 -8.66 3.53
N TYR A 18 -23.98 -8.14 2.32
CA TYR A 18 -23.19 -6.92 2.13
C TYR A 18 -23.78 -5.69 2.84
N PRO A 19 -25.09 -5.42 2.78
CA PRO A 19 -25.67 -4.30 3.51
C PRO A 19 -25.45 -4.41 5.02
N SER A 20 -25.60 -5.62 5.58
CA SER A 20 -25.35 -5.89 7.00
C SER A 20 -23.87 -5.78 7.33
N LEU A 21 -22.97 -6.35 6.51
CA LEU A 21 -21.53 -6.30 6.71
C LEU A 21 -21.03 -4.84 6.69
N PHE A 22 -21.50 -4.03 5.74
CA PHE A 22 -21.15 -2.61 5.66
C PHE A 22 -21.84 -1.79 6.75
N ALA A 23 -23.08 -2.11 7.16
CA ALA A 23 -23.74 -1.45 8.28
C ALA A 23 -23.05 -1.76 9.62
N THR A 24 -22.71 -3.02 9.86
CA THR A 24 -21.95 -3.47 11.04
C THR A 24 -20.52 -2.92 11.02
N GLY A 25 -19.87 -2.81 9.86
CA GLY A 25 -18.57 -2.15 9.73
C GLY A 25 -18.62 -0.63 9.96
N ARG A 26 -19.76 0.02 9.69
CA ARG A 26 -20.00 1.44 10.01
C ARG A 26 -20.38 1.68 11.47
N ASN A 27 -21.03 0.69 12.09
CA ASN A 27 -21.49 0.71 13.48
C ASN A 27 -20.59 -0.11 14.40
N SER A 28 -19.40 -0.50 13.94
CA SER A 28 -18.48 -1.32 14.73
C SER A 28 -17.99 -0.49 15.93
N PHE A 29 -18.27 -1.05 17.10
CA PHE A 29 -18.16 -0.43 18.40
C PHE A 29 -16.70 -0.14 18.78
N THR A 30 -16.45 1.00 19.44
CA THR A 30 -15.19 1.39 20.10
C THR A 30 -14.95 0.60 21.40
N GLY A 31 -15.11 -0.73 21.35
CA GLY A 31 -14.87 -1.64 22.47
C GLY A 31 -13.48 -2.26 22.44
N SER A 32 -12.93 -2.56 23.62
CA SER A 32 -11.63 -3.21 23.92
C SER A 32 -10.91 -3.80 22.70
N ALA A 33 -9.89 -3.07 22.22
CA ALA A 33 -9.15 -3.33 20.98
C ALA A 33 -8.67 -4.78 20.78
N ARG A 34 -8.44 -5.53 21.86
CA ARG A 34 -7.78 -6.84 21.78
C ARG A 34 -8.68 -7.97 21.26
N ARG A 35 -9.97 -8.02 21.61
CA ARG A 35 -10.89 -9.04 21.05
C ARG A 35 -11.22 -8.76 19.58
N THR A 36 -11.24 -7.49 19.19
CA THR A 36 -11.51 -7.06 17.82
C THR A 36 -10.36 -7.43 16.88
N PHE A 37 -9.11 -7.23 17.30
CA PHE A 37 -7.97 -7.50 16.42
C PHE A 37 -7.73 -8.98 16.11
N GLU A 38 -7.92 -9.89 17.07
CA GLU A 38 -7.76 -11.33 16.82
C GLU A 38 -8.82 -11.83 15.83
N HIS A 39 -10.06 -11.34 15.94
CA HIS A 39 -11.13 -11.65 14.99
C HIS A 39 -10.81 -11.11 13.59
N ILE A 40 -10.40 -9.84 13.48
CA ILE A 40 -10.08 -9.20 12.20
C ILE A 40 -8.85 -9.87 11.55
N TRP A 41 -7.85 -10.23 12.35
CA TRP A 41 -6.65 -10.92 11.86
C TRP A 41 -6.99 -12.33 11.34
N ALA A 42 -7.83 -13.08 12.06
CA ALA A 42 -8.29 -14.40 11.66
C ALA A 42 -9.22 -14.40 10.43
N ALA A 43 -9.84 -13.25 10.10
CA ALA A 43 -10.61 -13.09 8.87
C ALA A 43 -9.72 -12.94 7.61
N GLU A 44 -8.41 -12.77 7.80
CA GLU A 44 -7.39 -12.72 6.73
C GLU A 44 -7.65 -11.65 5.66
N ALA A 45 -6.95 -11.74 4.52
CA ALA A 45 -7.05 -10.83 3.40
C ALA A 45 -6.93 -9.35 3.83
N PHE A 46 -7.80 -8.48 3.31
CA PHE A 46 -7.75 -7.06 3.59
C PHE A 46 -8.54 -6.64 4.84
N HIS A 47 -9.05 -7.58 5.66
CA HIS A 47 -9.84 -7.23 6.83
C HIS A 47 -9.01 -6.38 7.82
N PHE A 48 -7.76 -6.77 8.07
CA PHE A 48 -6.89 -6.02 8.98
C PHE A 48 -6.55 -4.60 8.50
N SER A 49 -6.42 -4.42 7.18
CA SER A 49 -6.11 -3.10 6.60
C SER A 49 -7.34 -2.22 6.36
N MET A 50 -8.53 -2.80 6.11
CA MET A 50 -9.72 -2.07 5.66
C MET A 50 -10.85 -2.01 6.69
N LEU A 51 -10.97 -3.00 7.58
CA LEU A 51 -12.05 -3.10 8.57
C LEU A 51 -11.55 -2.85 9.99
N ASN A 52 -10.43 -2.13 10.09
CA ASN A 52 -9.90 -1.65 11.36
C ASN A 52 -10.68 -0.41 11.84
N PHE A 53 -10.18 0.27 12.87
CA PHE A 53 -10.73 1.55 13.31
C PHE A 53 -10.82 2.55 12.14
N ASN A 54 -11.96 3.22 12.04
CA ASN A 54 -12.26 4.14 10.93
C ASN A 54 -11.33 5.38 10.88
N ASN A 55 -10.63 5.68 11.97
CA ASN A 55 -9.68 6.78 12.09
C ASN A 55 -8.21 6.37 11.92
N VAL A 56 -7.91 5.11 11.58
CA VAL A 56 -6.52 4.63 11.47
C VAL A 56 -5.68 5.44 10.47
N MET A 57 -6.30 6.02 9.44
CA MET A 57 -5.62 6.82 8.40
C MET A 57 -5.54 8.32 8.72
N THR A 58 -6.13 8.78 9.83
CA THR A 58 -6.21 10.20 10.22
C THR A 58 -5.65 10.48 11.61
N ASP A 59 -5.57 9.47 12.48
CA ASP A 59 -5.10 9.60 13.85
C ASP A 59 -3.84 8.75 14.10
N ARG A 60 -2.78 9.40 14.61
CA ARG A 60 -1.47 8.75 14.83
C ARG A 60 -1.49 7.74 15.97
N GLU A 61 -2.27 8.00 17.01
CA GLU A 61 -2.37 7.12 18.17
C GLU A 61 -3.09 5.82 17.80
N ALA A 62 -4.23 5.95 17.11
CA ALA A 62 -4.97 4.83 16.54
C ALA A 62 -4.08 4.00 15.59
N ASN A 63 -3.31 4.66 14.72
CA ASN A 63 -2.38 3.97 13.83
C ASN A 63 -1.28 3.20 14.60
N SER A 64 -0.72 3.80 15.66
CA SER A 64 0.27 3.17 16.52
C SER A 64 -0.28 1.91 17.21
N ILE A 65 -1.53 1.94 17.67
CA ILE A 65 -2.18 0.77 18.28
C ILE A 65 -2.28 -0.38 17.26
N VAL A 66 -2.71 -0.09 16.04
CA VAL A 66 -2.79 -1.08 14.93
C VAL A 66 -1.41 -1.61 14.57
N TYR A 67 -0.42 -0.72 14.43
CA TYR A 67 0.97 -1.10 14.14
C TYR A 67 1.55 -2.04 15.20
N ASN A 68 1.35 -1.73 16.48
CA ASN A 68 1.88 -2.54 17.57
C ASN A 68 1.26 -3.93 17.62
N TYR A 69 -0.03 -4.06 17.25
CA TYR A 69 -0.65 -5.37 17.10
C TYR A 69 -0.04 -6.17 15.95
N TRP A 70 0.11 -5.58 14.76
CA TRP A 70 0.77 -6.22 13.61
C TRP A 70 2.21 -6.62 13.94
N LYS A 71 2.99 -5.72 14.55
CA LYS A 71 4.38 -5.95 14.96
C LYS A 71 4.50 -7.18 15.83
N ARG A 72 3.62 -7.31 16.83
CA ARG A 72 3.59 -8.49 17.70
C ARG A 72 3.33 -9.77 16.90
N LYS A 73 2.30 -9.79 16.04
CA LYS A 73 1.95 -10.97 15.22
C LYS A 73 3.06 -11.38 14.26
N VAL A 74 3.74 -10.43 13.65
CA VAL A 74 4.89 -10.71 12.77
C VAL A 74 6.08 -11.24 13.57
N ARG A 75 6.41 -10.61 14.72
CA ARG A 75 7.52 -11.05 15.56
C ARG A 75 7.30 -12.44 16.15
N GLU A 76 6.06 -12.85 16.41
CA GLU A 76 5.70 -14.22 16.83
C GLU A 76 6.10 -15.28 15.79
N ARG A 77 6.23 -14.93 14.50
CA ARG A 77 6.61 -15.85 13.42
C ARG A 77 8.11 -15.91 13.13
N LEU A 78 8.87 -14.89 13.51
CA LEU A 78 10.31 -14.80 13.21
C LEU A 78 11.14 -15.33 14.39
N THR A 79 12.09 -16.23 14.12
CA THR A 79 12.91 -16.86 15.16
C THR A 79 14.20 -16.08 15.48
N ASP A 80 14.73 -15.32 14.51
CA ASP A 80 15.93 -14.48 14.68
C ASP A 80 15.55 -13.07 15.19
N PRO A 81 16.02 -12.64 16.37
CA PRO A 81 15.79 -11.29 16.89
C PRO A 81 16.29 -10.16 15.98
N LYS A 82 17.33 -10.39 15.15
CA LYS A 82 17.80 -9.42 14.16
C LYS A 82 16.76 -9.24 13.04
N LYS A 83 16.26 -10.35 12.47
CA LYS A 83 15.20 -10.32 11.45
C LYS A 83 13.90 -9.72 12.01
N GLN A 84 13.56 -10.00 13.27
CA GLN A 84 12.43 -9.34 13.96
C GLN A 84 12.54 -7.81 13.97
N ARG A 85 13.70 -7.26 14.32
CA ARG A 85 13.92 -5.81 14.36
C ARG A 85 13.94 -5.18 12.97
N LEU A 86 14.40 -5.90 11.96
CA LEU A 86 14.45 -5.41 10.58
C LEU A 86 13.06 -5.42 9.93
N MET A 87 12.32 -6.52 10.08
CA MET A 87 11.04 -6.72 9.40
C MET A 87 9.84 -6.12 10.12
N ALA A 88 9.94 -5.98 11.45
CA ALA A 88 8.91 -5.36 12.28
C ALA A 88 9.59 -4.47 13.34
N PRO A 89 10.17 -3.32 12.93
CA PRO A 89 10.93 -2.42 13.80
C PRO A 89 10.08 -1.84 14.94
N ASP A 90 10.72 -1.35 16.00
CA ASP A 90 9.97 -0.79 17.12
C ASP A 90 9.20 0.47 16.73
N GLU A 91 9.81 1.31 15.90
CA GLU A 91 9.21 2.48 15.26
C GLU A 91 8.70 2.13 13.86
N ALA A 92 7.47 2.54 13.55
CA ALA A 92 6.87 2.30 12.25
C ALA A 92 7.56 3.13 11.16
N SER A 93 8.06 2.47 10.11
CA SER A 93 8.68 3.16 8.97
C SER A 93 7.67 4.00 8.15
N TYR A 94 6.39 3.69 8.27
CA TYR A 94 5.26 4.42 7.69
C TYR A 94 3.96 4.04 8.40
N TYR A 95 2.89 4.80 8.14
CA TYR A 95 1.59 4.59 8.76
C TYR A 95 0.78 3.48 8.08
N PHE A 96 0.08 2.66 8.85
CA PHE A 96 -0.88 1.70 8.27
C PHE A 96 -1.92 2.41 7.41
N GLY A 97 -2.26 1.83 6.25
CA GLY A 97 -3.25 2.37 5.32
C GLY A 97 -2.74 3.46 4.37
N THR A 98 -1.49 3.94 4.51
CA THR A 98 -0.89 4.93 3.58
C THR A 98 -0.03 4.27 2.49
N LYS A 99 0.07 2.94 2.53
CA LYS A 99 0.54 2.07 1.44
C LYS A 99 -0.37 0.85 1.32
N ARG A 100 -0.40 0.24 0.14
CA ARG A 100 -1.07 -1.05 -0.04
C ARG A 100 -0.32 -2.13 0.75
N THR A 101 -1.00 -2.80 1.67
CA THR A 101 -0.48 -3.96 2.39
C THR A 101 -0.45 -5.17 1.45
N PRO A 102 0.72 -5.79 1.21
CA PRO A 102 0.78 -7.07 0.53
C PRO A 102 0.09 -8.16 1.36
N LEU A 103 -0.57 -9.10 0.69
CA LEU A 103 -1.03 -10.33 1.32
C LEU A 103 0.08 -11.36 1.18
N GLU A 104 0.44 -11.99 2.29
CA GLU A 104 1.43 -13.05 2.33
C GLU A 104 0.84 -14.32 2.95
N HIS A 105 1.46 -15.45 2.63
CA HIS A 105 1.08 -16.75 3.19
C HIS A 105 2.18 -17.22 4.16
N ASP A 106 3.38 -17.41 3.63
CA ASP A 106 4.55 -17.97 4.33
C ASP A 106 5.77 -17.04 4.23
N TYR A 107 5.58 -15.75 3.90
CA TYR A 107 6.69 -14.84 3.65
C TYR A 107 7.64 -14.78 4.85
N TYR A 108 7.11 -14.59 6.05
CA TYR A 108 7.92 -14.53 7.27
C TYR A 108 8.52 -15.88 7.66
N ASP A 109 7.90 -16.99 7.27
CA ASP A 109 8.40 -18.34 7.58
C ASP A 109 9.60 -18.69 6.69
N VAL A 110 9.55 -18.29 5.41
CA VAL A 110 10.68 -18.38 4.48
C VAL A 110 11.89 -17.59 5.00
N LEU A 111 11.66 -16.44 5.63
CA LEU A 111 12.74 -15.66 6.22
C LEU A 111 13.48 -16.38 7.35
N ASN A 112 12.93 -17.44 7.95
CA ASN A 112 13.62 -18.22 8.98
C ASN A 112 14.54 -19.31 8.43
N GLN A 113 14.52 -19.59 7.12
CA GLN A 113 15.36 -20.64 6.54
C GLN A 113 16.85 -20.25 6.58
N ASP A 114 17.72 -21.25 6.78
CA ASP A 114 19.18 -21.05 6.94
C ASP A 114 19.84 -20.44 5.69
N ASN A 115 19.25 -20.66 4.51
CA ASN A 115 19.72 -20.16 3.22
C ASN A 115 19.10 -18.80 2.82
N VAL A 116 18.38 -18.14 3.73
CA VAL A 116 17.73 -16.84 3.47
C VAL A 116 18.34 -15.76 4.35
N GLU A 117 19.02 -14.80 3.70
CA GLU A 117 19.58 -13.60 4.33
C GLU A 117 18.72 -12.39 4.00
N ILE A 118 18.61 -11.45 4.95
CA ILE A 118 17.99 -10.14 4.73
C ILE A 118 19.06 -9.08 4.95
N VAL A 119 19.28 -8.24 3.93
CA VAL A 119 20.27 -7.17 3.96
C VAL A 119 19.55 -5.82 4.07
N ASP A 120 19.93 -5.01 5.05
CA ASP A 120 19.40 -3.65 5.25
C ASP A 120 20.12 -2.65 4.32
N LEU A 121 19.56 -2.44 3.13
CA LEU A 121 20.12 -1.53 2.13
C LEU A 121 20.06 -0.04 2.54
N ASN A 122 19.37 0.33 3.63
CA ASN A 122 19.46 1.69 4.15
C ASN A 122 20.81 1.93 4.85
N LYS A 123 21.43 0.87 5.36
CA LYS A 123 22.76 0.91 5.99
C LYS A 123 23.86 0.52 5.03
N HIS A 124 23.56 -0.40 4.12
CA HIS A 124 24.50 -0.91 3.12
C HIS A 124 23.92 -0.73 1.70
N PRO A 125 23.83 0.52 1.18
CA PRO A 125 23.34 0.77 -0.16
C PRO A 125 24.06 -0.05 -1.23
N ILE A 126 23.37 -0.39 -2.32
CA ILE A 126 24.03 -1.02 -3.48
C ILE A 126 24.94 0.02 -4.14
N ARG A 127 26.23 -0.28 -4.23
CA ARG A 127 27.22 0.58 -4.88
C ARG A 127 27.28 0.33 -6.39
N ALA A 128 27.34 -0.93 -6.79
CA ALA A 128 27.42 -1.32 -8.20
C ALA A 128 27.04 -2.80 -8.40
N PHE A 129 26.56 -3.13 -9.59
CA PHE A 129 26.59 -4.50 -10.10
C PHE A 129 27.99 -4.83 -10.60
N THR A 130 28.42 -6.07 -10.40
CA THR A 130 29.72 -6.59 -10.85
C THR A 130 29.49 -7.74 -11.83
N GLU A 131 30.55 -8.27 -12.43
CA GLU A 131 30.43 -9.40 -13.36
C GLU A 131 29.81 -10.66 -12.72
N ARG A 132 29.95 -10.81 -11.40
CA ARG A 132 29.49 -11.99 -10.65
C ARG A 132 28.27 -11.74 -9.78
N GLY A 133 27.89 -10.48 -9.56
CA GLY A 133 26.78 -10.13 -8.67
C GLY A 133 26.71 -8.64 -8.35
N MET A 134 26.92 -8.27 -7.08
CA MET A 134 26.87 -6.87 -6.65
C MET A 134 27.80 -6.56 -5.48
N ARG A 135 28.17 -5.28 -5.35
CA ARG A 135 28.90 -4.73 -4.20
C ARG A 135 28.01 -3.77 -3.43
N LEU A 136 27.98 -3.94 -2.12
CA LEU A 136 27.33 -3.01 -1.19
C LEU A 136 28.33 -2.00 -0.64
N GLU A 137 27.84 -0.84 -0.21
CA GLU A 137 28.66 0.12 0.52
C GLU A 137 29.02 -0.42 1.91
N GLY A 138 30.29 -0.27 2.28
CA GLY A 138 30.82 -0.71 3.57
C GLY A 138 31.24 -2.19 3.63
N GLU A 139 31.06 -2.96 2.55
CA GLU A 139 31.59 -4.32 2.42
C GLU A 139 32.85 -4.31 1.54
N GLU A 140 33.88 -5.06 1.95
CA GLU A 140 35.09 -5.24 1.14
C GLU A 140 34.86 -6.23 0.00
N ASP A 141 34.20 -7.34 0.33
CA ASP A 141 33.93 -8.45 -0.60
C ASP A 141 32.69 -8.19 -1.48
N GLU A 142 32.70 -8.80 -2.66
CA GLU A 142 31.54 -8.84 -3.55
C GLU A 142 30.58 -9.96 -3.13
N ARG A 143 29.29 -9.75 -3.37
CA ARG A 143 28.26 -10.77 -3.21
C ARG A 143 27.92 -11.35 -4.57
N ASP A 144 28.24 -12.63 -4.75
CA ASP A 144 27.95 -13.37 -5.97
C ASP A 144 26.48 -13.77 -6.07
N PHE A 145 25.90 -13.62 -7.27
CA PHE A 145 24.53 -14.01 -7.56
C PHE A 145 24.41 -14.52 -9.00
N ASP A 146 23.85 -15.72 -9.17
CA ASP A 146 23.52 -16.23 -10.51
C ASP A 146 22.31 -15.51 -11.14
N VAL A 147 21.37 -15.07 -10.29
CA VAL A 147 20.12 -14.43 -10.70
C VAL A 147 19.80 -13.27 -9.77
N ILE A 148 19.42 -12.14 -10.36
CA ILE A 148 19.00 -10.93 -9.64
C ILE A 148 17.60 -10.55 -10.09
N VAL A 149 16.68 -10.44 -9.13
CA VAL A 149 15.29 -10.05 -9.38
C VAL A 149 15.06 -8.60 -8.94
N CYS A 150 14.87 -7.69 -9.90
CA CYS A 150 14.61 -6.29 -9.63
C CYS A 150 13.11 -6.04 -9.31
N ALA A 151 12.73 -6.23 -8.04
CA ALA A 151 11.38 -5.95 -7.54
C ALA A 151 11.21 -4.51 -7.00
N THR A 152 11.78 -3.52 -7.69
CA THR A 152 11.89 -2.11 -7.22
C THR A 152 10.64 -1.25 -7.44
N GLY A 153 9.59 -1.82 -8.04
CA GLY A 153 8.30 -1.15 -8.26
C GLY A 153 8.22 -0.44 -9.62
N PHE A 154 7.39 0.61 -9.69
CA PHE A 154 7.03 1.29 -10.93
C PHE A 154 6.95 2.80 -10.77
N ASP A 155 7.16 3.50 -11.88
CA ASP A 155 6.68 4.87 -12.06
C ASP A 155 5.17 4.87 -12.37
N SER A 156 4.37 4.83 -11.30
CA SER A 156 2.96 4.47 -11.37
C SER A 156 2.06 5.62 -11.84
N PHE A 157 0.96 5.25 -12.51
CA PHE A 157 -0.07 6.14 -13.09
C PHE A 157 0.46 7.09 -14.17
N THR A 158 1.16 8.15 -13.77
CA THR A 158 1.58 9.21 -14.68
C THR A 158 2.72 8.77 -15.60
N GLY A 159 3.60 7.87 -15.18
CA GLY A 159 4.74 7.43 -15.99
C GLY A 159 4.35 6.86 -17.35
N SER A 160 3.33 5.98 -17.40
CA SER A 160 2.83 5.42 -18.66
C SER A 160 2.24 6.49 -19.58
N LEU A 161 1.46 7.40 -19.01
CA LEU A 161 0.78 8.49 -19.70
C LEU A 161 1.76 9.51 -20.29
N THR A 162 2.79 9.89 -19.53
CA THR A 162 3.78 10.88 -19.95
C THR A 162 4.79 10.33 -20.94
N ASN A 163 5.00 9.01 -21.02
CA ASN A 163 5.93 8.40 -21.96
C ASN A 163 5.36 8.14 -23.36
N MET A 164 4.07 8.43 -23.59
CA MET A 164 3.42 8.28 -24.90
C MET A 164 3.53 9.52 -25.81
N GLY A 165 4.12 10.62 -25.34
CA GLY A 165 4.21 11.87 -26.12
C GLY A 165 2.87 12.58 -26.32
N LEU A 166 1.93 12.40 -25.39
CA LEU A 166 0.61 13.02 -25.44
C LEU A 166 0.70 14.53 -25.23
N LYS A 167 0.03 15.28 -26.11
CA LYS A 167 -0.07 16.74 -26.05
C LYS A 167 -1.53 17.17 -26.00
N ASN A 168 -1.81 18.27 -25.32
CA ASN A 168 -3.17 18.85 -25.31
C ASN A 168 -3.46 19.70 -26.57
N LYS A 169 -4.68 20.25 -26.67
CA LYS A 169 -5.13 21.07 -27.82
C LYS A 169 -4.25 22.28 -28.15
N ASN A 170 -3.44 22.75 -27.20
CA ASN A 170 -2.52 23.87 -27.37
C ASN A 170 -1.07 23.41 -27.62
N GLY A 171 -0.84 22.12 -27.87
CA GLY A 171 0.49 21.55 -28.11
C GLY A 171 1.36 21.38 -26.86
N VAL A 172 0.84 21.65 -25.66
CA VAL A 172 1.58 21.50 -24.40
C VAL A 172 1.64 20.03 -24.00
N ASP A 173 2.84 19.56 -23.66
CA ASP A 173 3.10 18.19 -23.23
C ASP A 173 2.44 17.90 -21.88
N MET A 174 1.90 16.70 -21.74
CA MET A 174 1.24 16.29 -20.51
C MET A 174 2.21 16.15 -19.32
N LYS A 175 3.53 16.00 -19.57
CA LYS A 175 4.58 16.05 -18.54
C LYS A 175 4.56 17.33 -17.71
N ASP A 176 4.05 18.42 -18.28
CA ASP A 176 4.13 19.75 -17.67
C ASP A 176 2.92 20.10 -16.79
N LYS A 177 2.02 19.15 -16.50
CA LYS A 177 0.82 19.40 -15.68
C LYS A 177 0.80 18.58 -14.38
N SER A 178 0.54 19.27 -13.26
CA SER A 178 0.26 18.70 -11.94
C SER A 178 -1.14 19.09 -11.47
N LYS A 179 -1.96 18.12 -11.02
CA LYS A 179 -3.20 18.35 -10.26
C LYS A 179 -3.56 17.07 -9.50
N LEU A 180 -3.58 17.11 -8.15
CA LEU A 180 -4.42 16.32 -7.21
C LEU A 180 -3.92 16.40 -5.72
N SER A 181 -3.59 17.58 -5.19
CA SER A 181 -2.99 17.67 -3.83
C SER A 181 -3.98 17.83 -2.66
N THR A 182 -5.14 18.46 -2.84
CA THR A 182 -5.94 18.97 -1.70
C THR A 182 -6.64 17.90 -0.85
N MET A 183 -6.98 16.73 -1.42
CA MET A 183 -7.72 15.70 -0.69
C MET A 183 -6.89 14.98 0.38
N ALA A 184 -5.57 14.92 0.21
CA ALA A 184 -4.67 14.13 1.06
C ALA A 184 -4.20 14.88 2.32
N GLU A 185 -4.39 16.20 2.38
CA GLU A 185 -3.81 17.09 3.40
C GLU A 185 -4.21 16.72 4.84
N ASN A 186 -5.44 16.25 5.04
CA ASN A 186 -5.98 15.89 6.35
C ASN A 186 -5.84 14.40 6.70
N THR A 187 -4.92 13.68 6.03
CA THR A 187 -4.68 12.24 6.24
C THR A 187 -3.21 11.98 6.58
N LEU A 188 -2.85 10.73 6.89
CA LEU A 188 -1.46 10.34 7.12
C LEU A 188 -0.65 10.12 5.81
N PHE A 189 -1.28 10.20 4.63
CA PHE A 189 -0.62 10.01 3.33
C PHE A 189 0.57 10.96 3.07
N PRO A 190 0.51 12.27 3.40
CA PRO A 190 1.63 13.19 3.18
C PRO A 190 2.88 12.84 4.00
N HIS A 191 2.73 12.02 5.05
CA HIS A 191 3.83 11.61 5.92
C HIS A 191 4.42 10.24 5.57
N THR A 192 4.11 9.70 4.39
CA THR A 192 4.60 8.40 3.93
C THR A 192 5.14 8.49 2.52
N ASN A 193 6.35 7.98 2.30
CA ASN A 193 6.89 7.85 0.95
C ASN A 193 6.29 6.63 0.24
N SER A 194 5.44 6.79 -0.79
CA SER A 194 4.69 5.72 -1.44
C SER A 194 4.65 5.86 -2.96
N TRP A 195 4.40 4.76 -3.68
CA TRP A 195 4.08 4.86 -5.12
C TRP A 195 2.72 5.55 -5.37
N TRP A 196 1.83 5.52 -4.37
CA TRP A 196 0.55 6.24 -4.41
C TRP A 196 0.69 7.76 -4.49
N ASN A 197 1.83 8.29 -4.03
CA ASN A 197 2.12 9.72 -4.06
C ASN A 197 3.41 10.06 -4.81
N THR A 198 3.83 9.19 -5.74
CA THR A 198 5.00 9.34 -6.64
C THR A 198 6.36 9.55 -5.97
N SER A 199 6.44 9.52 -4.64
CA SER A 199 7.65 9.85 -3.91
C SER A 199 8.74 8.77 -3.98
N ASN A 200 8.44 7.63 -4.59
CA ASN A 200 9.40 6.55 -4.83
C ASN A 200 10.31 6.83 -6.04
N ILE A 201 10.00 7.85 -6.85
CA ILE A 201 10.79 8.23 -8.02
C ILE A 201 11.61 9.48 -7.70
N PRO A 202 12.95 9.39 -7.64
CA PRO A 202 13.81 10.56 -7.43
C PRO A 202 13.54 11.66 -8.46
N GLY A 203 13.45 12.91 -7.99
CA GLY A 203 13.21 14.09 -8.83
C GLY A 203 11.76 14.32 -9.24
N LYS A 204 10.83 13.40 -8.96
CA LYS A 204 9.40 13.67 -9.15
C LYS A 204 8.81 14.42 -7.97
N LYS A 205 7.89 15.34 -8.27
CA LYS A 205 7.07 16.00 -7.26
C LYS A 205 6.16 14.95 -6.61
N ALA A 206 6.17 14.89 -5.29
CA ALA A 206 5.29 14.01 -4.53
C ALA A 206 3.86 14.56 -4.55
N GLU A 207 2.94 13.83 -5.17
CA GLU A 207 1.52 14.21 -5.26
C GLU A 207 0.65 12.96 -5.21
N ASN A 208 -0.41 13.00 -4.40
CA ASN A 208 -1.34 11.88 -4.31
C ASN A 208 -2.07 11.63 -5.63
N GLN A 209 -2.00 10.41 -6.13
CA GLN A 209 -2.56 10.04 -7.45
C GLN A 209 -3.96 9.41 -7.35
N ASN A 210 -4.41 9.06 -6.14
CA ASN A 210 -5.65 8.30 -5.93
C ASN A 210 -6.75 9.17 -5.35
N TYR A 211 -8.00 8.91 -5.73
CA TYR A 211 -9.17 9.46 -5.05
C TYR A 211 -9.42 8.66 -3.76
N ILE A 212 -9.29 9.31 -2.60
CA ILE A 212 -9.23 8.61 -1.29
C ILE A 212 -10.54 8.64 -0.49
N LEU A 213 -11.60 9.28 -0.97
CA LEU A 213 -12.89 9.36 -0.24
C LEU A 213 -13.80 8.14 -0.46
N GLY A 214 -13.28 7.10 -1.13
CA GLY A 214 -13.97 5.84 -1.36
C GLY A 214 -14.95 5.85 -2.53
N ILE A 215 -15.32 4.64 -2.96
CA ILE A 215 -16.18 4.40 -4.14
C ILE A 215 -17.55 5.11 -4.03
N PRO A 216 -18.27 5.09 -2.89
CA PRO A 216 -19.59 5.72 -2.82
C PRO A 216 -19.55 7.23 -3.08
N THR A 217 -18.55 7.93 -2.54
CA THR A 217 -18.36 9.37 -2.75
C THR A 217 -17.95 9.65 -4.18
N TYR A 218 -17.01 8.85 -4.72
CA TYR A 218 -16.58 8.95 -6.11
C TYR A 218 -17.76 8.79 -7.09
N GLU A 219 -18.56 7.74 -6.92
CA GLU A 219 -19.72 7.49 -7.78
C GLU A 219 -20.74 8.62 -7.68
N LYS A 220 -21.01 9.13 -6.48
CA LYS A 220 -21.91 10.26 -6.27
C LYS A 220 -21.42 11.50 -7.03
N GLU A 221 -20.16 11.89 -6.83
CA GLU A 221 -19.57 13.06 -7.51
C GLU A 221 -19.56 12.90 -9.04
N CYS A 222 -19.26 11.70 -9.54
CA CYS A 222 -19.31 11.42 -10.98
C CYS A 222 -20.73 11.55 -11.54
N ARG A 223 -21.74 10.98 -10.85
CA ARG A 223 -23.15 11.03 -11.28
C ARG A 223 -23.68 12.45 -11.28
N GLU A 224 -23.42 13.22 -10.23
CA GLU A 224 -23.81 14.63 -10.13
C GLU A 224 -23.25 15.46 -11.29
N LYS A 225 -22.00 15.21 -11.71
CA LYS A 225 -21.38 15.92 -12.83
C LYS A 225 -21.92 15.47 -14.19
N LEU A 226 -22.23 14.17 -14.36
CA LEU A 226 -22.71 13.61 -15.62
C LEU A 226 -24.05 14.19 -16.07
N GLU A 227 -24.96 14.48 -15.14
CA GLU A 227 -26.30 14.99 -15.49
C GLU A 227 -26.26 16.29 -16.29
N LYS A 228 -25.25 17.13 -16.05
CA LYS A 228 -25.12 18.45 -16.69
C LYS A 228 -23.79 18.66 -17.40
N TRP A 229 -23.00 17.60 -17.56
CA TRP A 229 -21.61 17.68 -18.03
C TRP A 229 -20.79 18.75 -17.29
N GLN A 230 -21.04 18.89 -15.99
CA GLN A 230 -20.43 19.94 -15.18
C GLN A 230 -18.91 19.77 -15.16
N GLY A 231 -18.19 20.84 -15.54
CA GLY A 231 -16.73 20.83 -15.66
C GLY A 231 -16.19 20.48 -17.06
N PHE A 232 -17.06 20.29 -18.05
CA PHE A 232 -16.69 20.11 -19.45
C PHE A 232 -17.05 21.34 -20.30
N GLU A 233 -16.18 21.71 -21.23
CA GLU A 233 -16.52 22.61 -22.34
C GLU A 233 -17.30 21.78 -23.37
N ILE A 234 -18.62 22.00 -23.48
CA ILE A 234 -19.46 21.33 -24.46
C ILE A 234 -19.45 22.14 -25.75
N ALA A 235 -18.87 21.60 -26.81
CA ALA A 235 -19.02 22.16 -28.15
C ALA A 235 -20.44 21.86 -28.65
N ALA A 236 -21.08 22.86 -29.25
CA ALA A 236 -22.37 22.72 -29.93
C ALA A 236 -22.23 21.95 -31.25
#